data_AF-N6X3U8-F1
#
_entry.id   AF-N6X3U8-F1
#
_cell.length_a   1.000
_cell.length_b   1.000
_cell.length_c   1.000
_cell.angle_alpha   90.00
_cell.angle_beta   90.00
_cell.angle_gamma   90.00
#
_symmetry.space_group_name_H-M   'P 1'
#
loop_
_entity.id
_entity.type
_entity.pdbx_description
1 polymer ?
#
loop_
_entity_poly.entity_id
_entity_poly.type
_entity_poly.pdbx_seq_one_letter_code
_entity_poly.pdbx_strand_id
1 'polypeptide(L)'
;MADCYQGLTDMDFIVPLLVYGVPLAAIFGIATWAVHHNNPRKASQRDHYRSAYGLSLERMLAENPVERAEVLQVRDSSKSGEMAAVRYVIKWDPIPLEIAIQFVRAL
;
A
#
# COMPACT_ATOMS: atom_id res chain seq x y z
N MET A 1 4.44 -59.22 -6.77
CA MET A 1 4.36 -58.58 -8.10
C MET A 1 3.50 -57.31 -8.11
N ALA A 2 2.76 -56.97 -7.03
CA ALA A 2 2.01 -55.71 -6.95
C ALA A 2 2.91 -54.49 -6.63
N ASP A 3 3.98 -54.69 -5.85
CA ASP A 3 4.79 -53.57 -5.32
C ASP A 3 5.62 -52.83 -6.38
N CYS A 4 6.06 -53.52 -7.44
CA CYS A 4 6.79 -52.88 -8.56
C CYS A 4 5.88 -52.04 -9.47
N TYR A 5 4.61 -52.40 -9.62
CA TYR A 5 3.67 -51.64 -10.42
C TYR A 5 3.23 -50.37 -9.69
N GLN A 6 3.06 -50.45 -8.37
CA GLN A 6 2.63 -49.33 -7.55
C GLN A 6 3.67 -48.20 -7.52
N GLY A 7 4.96 -48.53 -7.39
CA GLY A 7 6.04 -47.53 -7.43
C GLY A 7 6.23 -46.86 -8.79
N LEU A 8 5.91 -47.54 -9.89
CA LEU A 8 5.97 -46.96 -11.24
C LEU A 8 4.83 -45.95 -11.44
N THR A 9 3.60 -46.30 -11.04
CA THR A 9 2.44 -45.41 -11.09
C THR A 9 2.54 -44.20 -10.15
N ASP A 10 3.25 -44.34 -9.02
CA ASP A 10 3.51 -43.24 -8.11
C ASP A 10 4.48 -42.22 -8.75
N MET A 11 5.56 -42.69 -9.38
CA MET A 11 6.53 -41.82 -10.06
C MET A 11 5.92 -41.11 -11.28
N ASP A 12 5.04 -41.77 -12.03
CA ASP A 12 4.31 -41.19 -13.16
C ASP A 12 3.37 -40.03 -12.76
N PHE A 13 2.97 -39.95 -11.48
CA PHE A 13 2.15 -38.87 -10.96
C PHE A 13 2.96 -37.84 -10.16
N ILE A 14 3.92 -38.30 -9.35
CA ILE A 14 4.80 -37.46 -8.53
C ILE A 14 5.70 -36.59 -9.39
N VAL A 15 6.28 -37.14 -10.46
CA VAL A 15 7.23 -36.39 -11.29
C VAL A 15 6.55 -35.21 -12.00
N PRO A 16 5.39 -35.37 -12.68
CA PRO A 16 4.67 -34.22 -13.24
C PRO A 16 4.17 -33.24 -12.17
N LEU A 17 3.73 -33.73 -11.00
CA LEU A 17 3.30 -32.87 -9.90
C LEU A 17 4.45 -31.99 -9.39
N LEU A 18 5.66 -32.53 -9.27
CA LEU A 18 6.83 -31.75 -8.86
C LEU A 18 7.33 -30.84 -9.98
N VAL A 19 7.39 -31.33 -11.22
CA VAL A 19 7.91 -30.57 -12.37
C VAL A 19 6.98 -29.42 -12.78
N TYR A 20 5.66 -29.59 -12.65
CA TYR A 20 4.69 -28.57 -13.06
C TYR A 20 3.96 -27.95 -11.88
N GLY A 21 3.54 -28.74 -10.90
CA GLY A 21 2.77 -28.25 -9.76
C GLY A 21 3.57 -27.32 -8.84
N VAL A 22 4.84 -27.65 -8.54
CA VAL A 22 5.71 -26.79 -7.71
C VAL A 22 5.99 -25.44 -8.39
N PRO A 23 6.42 -25.36 -9.66
CA PRO A 23 6.62 -24.06 -10.30
C PRO A 23 5.33 -23.25 -10.44
N LEU A 24 4.19 -23.88 -10.73
CA LEU A 24 2.90 -23.18 -10.76
C LEU A 24 2.54 -22.61 -9.39
N ALA A 25 2.69 -23.38 -8.32
CA ALA A 25 2.46 -22.92 -6.95
C ALA A 25 3.41 -21.79 -6.55
N ALA A 26 4.68 -21.87 -6.95
CA ALA A 26 5.67 -20.82 -6.69
C ALA A 26 5.32 -19.51 -7.41
N ILE A 27 4.95 -19.57 -8.70
CA ILE A 27 4.54 -18.39 -9.47
C ILE A 27 3.30 -17.75 -8.83
N PHE A 28 2.30 -18.56 -8.47
CA PHE A 28 1.08 -18.07 -7.84
C PHE A 28 1.35 -17.45 -6.47
N GLY A 29 2.20 -18.08 -5.66
CA GLY A 29 2.62 -17.58 -4.36
C GLY A 29 3.33 -16.22 -4.46
N ILE A 30 4.28 -16.09 -5.39
CA ILE A 30 5.01 -14.83 -5.60
C ILE A 30 4.08 -13.73 -6.13
N ALA A 31 3.20 -14.03 -7.09
CA ALA A 31 2.27 -13.06 -7.66
C ALA A 31 1.26 -12.54 -6.62
N THR A 32 0.66 -13.44 -5.85
CA THR A 32 -0.28 -13.09 -4.78
C THR A 32 0.40 -12.33 -3.65
N TRP A 33 1.62 -12.72 -3.26
CA TRP A 33 2.42 -11.99 -2.28
C TRP A 33 2.77 -10.58 -2.75
N ALA A 34 3.18 -10.41 -4.01
CA ALA A 34 3.49 -9.09 -4.57
C ALA A 34 2.28 -8.15 -4.59
N VAL A 35 1.10 -8.67 -4.96
CA VAL A 35 -0.16 -7.90 -4.96
C VAL A 35 -0.60 -7.56 -3.52
N HIS A 36 -0.46 -8.50 -2.59
CA HIS A 36 -0.85 -8.28 -1.19
C HIS A 36 0.12 -7.34 -0.45
N HIS A 37 1.43 -7.45 -0.72
CA HIS A 37 2.46 -6.60 -0.11
C HIS A 37 2.48 -5.19 -0.71
N ASN A 38 2.08 -5.04 -1.98
CA ASN A 38 1.88 -3.73 -2.55
C ASN A 38 0.56 -3.16 -2.03
N ASN A 39 0.60 -2.07 -1.26
CA ASN A 39 -0.62 -1.39 -0.84
C ASN A 39 -1.04 -0.43 -1.97
N PRO A 40 -1.98 -0.83 -2.86
CA PRO A 40 -2.30 -0.05 -4.06
C PRO A 40 -2.80 1.36 -3.72
N ARG A 41 -3.41 1.51 -2.54
CA ARG A 41 -3.85 2.80 -2.02
C ARG A 41 -2.67 3.73 -1.74
N LYS A 42 -1.58 3.23 -1.13
CA LYS A 42 -0.38 4.03 -0.88
C LYS A 42 0.32 4.41 -2.18
N ALA A 43 0.38 3.50 -3.15
CA ALA A 43 0.94 3.79 -4.47
C ALA A 43 0.14 4.89 -5.17
N SER A 44 -1.18 4.77 -5.23
CA SER A 44 -2.08 5.77 -5.81
C SER A 44 -1.97 7.14 -5.12
N GLN A 45 -1.87 7.18 -3.78
CA GLN A 45 -1.66 8.44 -3.04
C GLN A 45 -0.32 9.10 -3.38
N ARG A 46 0.75 8.31 -3.54
CA ARG A 46 2.05 8.84 -3.96
C ARG A 46 2.03 9.36 -5.40
N ASP A 47 1.32 8.67 -6.29
CA ASP A 47 1.18 9.11 -7.68
C ASP A 47 0.37 10.40 -7.78
N HIS A 48 -0.70 10.54 -6.99
CA HIS A 48 -1.47 11.78 -6.85
C HIS A 48 -0.62 12.92 -6.29
N TYR A 49 0.11 12.69 -5.19
CA TYR A 49 1.01 13.69 -4.60
C TYR A 49 2.11 14.12 -5.59
N ARG A 50 2.63 13.18 -6.40
CA ARG A 50 3.60 13.46 -7.46
C ARG A 50 2.99 14.30 -8.58
N SER A 51 1.78 13.99 -9.03
CA SER A 51 1.15 14.71 -10.14
C SER A 51 0.66 16.10 -9.74
N ALA A 52 0.08 16.25 -8.54
CA ALA A 52 -0.45 17.51 -8.05
C ALA A 52 0.66 18.47 -7.61
N TYR A 53 1.62 17.99 -6.81
CA TYR A 53 2.58 18.87 -6.12
C TYR A 53 4.03 18.64 -6.53
N GLY A 54 4.31 17.74 -7.47
CA GLY A 54 5.68 17.46 -7.93
C GLY A 54 6.58 16.89 -6.84
N LEU A 55 6.01 16.25 -5.81
CA LEU A 55 6.71 15.78 -4.61
C LEU A 55 7.23 16.88 -3.65
N SER A 56 6.83 18.14 -3.83
CA SER A 56 7.27 19.24 -2.96
C SER A 56 6.23 19.58 -1.88
N LEU A 57 6.67 19.55 -0.61
CA LEU A 57 5.85 19.98 0.54
C LEU A 57 5.54 21.48 0.49
N GLU A 58 6.48 22.29 -0.01
CA GLU A 58 6.32 23.74 -0.13
C GLU A 58 5.26 24.10 -1.17
N ARG A 59 5.27 23.42 -2.32
CA ARG A 59 4.22 23.57 -3.33
C ARG A 59 2.87 23.14 -2.77
N MET A 60 2.84 22.04 -2.01
CA MET A 60 1.62 21.64 -1.32
C MET A 60 1.14 22.70 -0.32
N LEU A 61 2.01 23.29 0.51
CA LEU A 61 1.60 24.38 1.42
C LEU A 61 1.06 25.62 0.71
N ALA A 62 1.49 25.87 -0.54
CA ALA A 62 1.06 26.99 -1.36
C ALA A 62 -0.23 26.72 -2.16
N GLU A 63 -0.38 25.51 -2.72
CA GLU A 63 -1.45 25.15 -3.67
C GLU A 63 -2.54 24.25 -3.07
N ASN A 64 -2.34 23.69 -1.86
CA ASN A 64 -3.31 22.77 -1.26
C ASN A 64 -4.68 23.45 -1.05
N PRO A 65 -5.78 22.84 -1.52
CA PRO A 65 -7.12 23.40 -1.42
C PRO A 65 -7.70 23.39 0.01
N VAL A 66 -7.08 22.68 0.95
CA VAL A 66 -7.54 22.58 2.34
C VAL A 66 -7.26 23.88 3.10
N GLU A 67 -8.29 24.42 3.75
CA GLU A 67 -8.18 25.65 4.52
C GLU A 67 -7.29 25.45 5.77
N ARG A 68 -6.16 26.17 5.81
CA ARG A 68 -5.19 26.09 6.91
C ARG A 68 -5.81 26.46 8.26
N ALA A 69 -6.70 27.45 8.28
CA ALA A 69 -7.37 27.89 9.50
C ALA A 69 -8.25 26.78 10.10
N GLU A 70 -8.93 26.00 9.25
CA GLU A 70 -9.73 24.86 9.69
C GLU A 70 -8.86 23.70 10.21
N VAL A 71 -7.74 23.42 9.55
CA VAL A 71 -6.76 22.41 10.01
C VAL A 71 -6.21 22.77 11.38
N LEU A 72 -5.88 24.05 11.61
CA LEU A 72 -5.43 24.56 12.91
C LEU A 72 -6.53 24.45 13.96
N GLN A 73 -7.77 24.82 13.61
CA GLN A 73 -8.89 24.70 14.54
C GLN A 73 -9.12 23.25 14.98
N VAL A 74 -9.04 22.30 14.04
CA VAL A 74 -9.14 20.86 14.35
C VAL A 74 -7.95 20.41 15.21
N ARG A 75 -6.73 20.87 14.91
CA ARG A 75 -5.52 20.55 15.67
C ARG A 75 -5.59 21.04 17.11
N ASP A 76 -6.04 22.28 17.31
CA ASP A 76 -6.01 22.95 18.60
C ASP A 76 -7.23 22.58 19.48
N SER A 77 -8.23 21.91 18.90
CA SER A 77 -9.44 21.46 19.62
C SER A 77 -9.18 20.39 20.69
N SER A 78 -8.07 19.66 20.64
CA SER A 78 -7.81 18.53 21.56
C SER A 78 -6.31 18.18 21.67
N LYS A 79 -5.91 17.55 22.78
CA LYS A 79 -4.56 16.93 22.95
C LYS A 79 -4.23 15.87 21.89
N SER A 80 -5.23 15.28 21.23
CA SER A 80 -5.06 14.34 20.10
C SER A 80 -5.41 14.99 18.75
N GLY A 81 -5.56 16.31 18.72
CA GLY A 81 -6.02 17.06 17.55
C GLY A 81 -5.05 16.99 16.38
N GLU A 82 -3.75 16.78 16.59
CA GLU A 82 -2.77 16.57 15.50
C GLU A 82 -3.18 15.39 14.60
N MET A 83 -3.56 14.25 15.19
CA MET A 83 -3.99 13.08 14.41
C MET A 83 -5.39 13.27 13.80
N ALA A 84 -6.23 14.12 14.39
CA ALA A 84 -7.51 14.49 13.81
C ALA A 84 -7.33 15.42 12.59
N ALA A 85 -6.43 16.40 12.69
CA ALA A 85 -6.05 17.30 11.61
C ALA A 85 -5.39 16.54 10.45
N VAL A 86 -4.51 15.57 10.74
CA VAL A 86 -3.93 14.68 9.72
C VAL A 86 -5.02 13.89 8.99
N ARG A 87 -5.98 13.32 9.73
CA ARG A 87 -7.12 12.61 9.11
C ARG A 87 -8.02 13.53 8.31
N TYR A 88 -8.19 14.77 8.74
CA TYR A 88 -8.94 15.79 8.02
C TYR A 88 -8.29 16.09 6.67
N VAL A 89 -6.98 16.36 6.66
CA VAL A 89 -6.22 16.64 5.42
C VAL A 89 -6.30 15.45 4.47
N ILE A 90 -6.06 14.22 4.95
CA ILE A 90 -6.10 13.00 4.11
C ILE A 90 -7.50 12.74 3.52
N LYS A 91 -8.57 13.17 4.22
CA LYS A 91 -9.95 13.01 3.75
C LYS A 91 -10.24 13.91 2.56
N TRP A 92 -9.70 15.12 2.54
CA TRP A 92 -9.95 16.11 1.49
C TRP A 92 -8.92 16.04 0.35
N ASP A 93 -7.67 15.70 0.66
CA ASP A 93 -6.60 15.51 -0.29
C ASP A 93 -5.94 14.14 -0.04
N PRO A 94 -6.07 13.16 -0.97
CA PRO A 94 -5.58 11.80 -0.77
C PRO A 94 -4.04 11.73 -0.90
N ILE A 95 -3.35 12.25 0.12
CA ILE A 95 -1.88 12.23 0.25
C ILE A 95 -1.39 11.13 1.20
N PRO A 96 -0.11 10.72 1.09
CA PRO A 96 0.49 9.78 2.03
C PRO A 96 0.49 10.32 3.47
N LEU A 97 0.25 9.42 4.44
CA LEU A 97 0.16 9.77 5.87
C LEU A 97 1.38 10.55 6.39
N GLU A 98 2.59 10.15 6.00
CA GLU A 98 3.84 10.83 6.41
C GLU A 98 3.90 12.28 5.93
N ILE A 99 3.35 12.56 4.74
CA ILE A 99 3.31 13.90 4.15
C ILE A 99 2.24 14.74 4.85
N ALA A 100 1.07 14.15 5.15
CA ALA A 100 0.02 14.82 5.91
C ALA A 100 0.47 15.21 7.33
N ILE A 101 1.24 14.35 8.00
CA ILE A 101 1.85 14.68 9.31
C ILE A 101 2.81 15.87 9.17
N GLN A 102 3.69 15.85 8.16
CA GLN A 102 4.62 16.95 7.91
C GLN A 102 3.89 18.27 7.61
N PHE A 103 2.81 18.22 6.84
CA PHE A 103 1.96 19.38 6.56
C PHE A 103 1.36 19.99 7.84
N VAL A 104 0.73 19.16 8.69
CA VAL A 104 0.12 19.63 9.95
C VAL A 104 1.15 20.17 10.92
N ARG A 105 2.38 19.65 10.91
CA ARG A 105 3.50 20.16 11.71
C ARG A 105 4.16 21.42 11.15
N ALA A 106 4.09 21.63 9.84
CA ALA A 106 4.63 22.80 9.16
C ALA A 106 3.67 24.00 9.21
N LEU A 107 2.39 23.78 9.55
CA LEU A 107 1.39 24.81 9.85
C LEU A 107 1.60 25.45 11.23
#